data_AF-A0A8T2UEL4-F1
#
_entry.id   AF-A0A8T2UEL4-F1
#
_cell.length_a   1.000
_cell.length_b   1.000
_cell.length_c   1.000
_cell.angle_alpha   90.00
_cell.angle_beta   90.00
_cell.angle_gamma   90.00
#
_symmetry.space_group_name_H-M   'P 1'
#
loop_
_entity.id
_entity.type
_entity.pdbx_description
1 polymer ?
#
loop_
_entity_poly.entity_id
_entity_poly.type
_entity_poly.pdbx_seq_one_letter_code
_entity_poly.pdbx_strand_id
1 'polypeptide(L)' 'MIICFLFVQWSDVKAYRETLEKLAGLFKKNFENFSDYKIGNDSRLTQEIMEAGPL' A
#
# COMPACT_ATOMS: atom_id res chain seq x y z
N MET A 1 13.74 18.22 -19.54
CA MET A 1 12.45 17.61 -19.93
C MET A 1 12.41 16.14 -19.52
N ILE A 2 12.47 15.82 -18.22
CA ILE A 2 12.43 14.41 -17.72
C ILE A 2 11.53 14.25 -16.48
N ILE A 3 11.04 15.33 -15.86
CA ILE A 3 10.29 15.24 -14.59
C ILE A 3 8.75 15.36 -14.79
N CYS A 4 8.26 15.62 -16.00
CA CYS A 4 6.81 15.76 -16.28
C CYS A 4 6.04 14.46 -16.58
N PHE A 5 6.67 13.28 -16.66
CA PHE A 5 5.98 12.09 -17.19
C PHE A 5 5.24 11.21 -16.17
N LEU A 6 5.39 11.42 -14.85
CA LEU A 6 4.71 10.57 -13.86
C LEU A 6 3.37 11.14 -13.35
N PHE A 7 3.09 12.43 -13.56
CA PHE A 7 1.83 13.05 -13.12
C PHE A 7 0.83 13.33 -14.27
N VAL A 8 1.18 12.99 -15.53
CA VAL A 8 0.32 13.21 -16.72
C VAL A 8 -0.35 11.93 -17.24
N GLN A 9 -0.14 10.76 -16.61
CA GLN A 9 -0.65 9.49 -17.16
C GLN A 9 -2.17 9.28 -16.96
N TRP A 10 -2.79 9.95 -15.99
CA TRP A 10 -4.23 9.86 -15.72
C TRP A 10 -4.92 11.17 -16.08
N SER A 11 -5.78 11.12 -17.10
CA SER A 11 -6.65 12.24 -17.48
C SER A 11 -7.66 12.57 -16.38
N ASP A 12 -8.03 11.58 -15.56
CA ASP A 12 -8.91 11.73 -14.41
C ASP A 12 -8.13 11.49 -13.09
N VAL A 13 -7.72 12.60 -12.47
CA VAL A 13 -6.99 12.59 -11.20
C VAL A 13 -7.86 12.08 -10.04
N LYS A 14 -9.19 12.20 -10.12
CA LYS A 14 -10.11 11.68 -9.09
C LYS A 14 -10.15 10.16 -9.15
N ALA A 15 -10.35 9.60 -10.35
CA ALA A 15 -10.32 8.15 -10.56
C ALA A 15 -8.97 7.53 -10.18
N TYR A 16 -7.87 8.25 -10.43
CA TYR A 16 -6.54 7.83 -9.98
C TYR A 16 -6.46 7.73 -8.45
N ARG A 17 -6.90 8.77 -7.72
CA ARG A 17 -6.91 8.77 -6.26
C ARG A 17 -7.79 7.66 -5.68
N GLU A 18 -9.00 7.49 -6.20
CA GLU A 18 -9.91 6.41 -5.79
C GLU A 18 -9.30 5.02 -6.04
N THR A 19 -8.54 4.87 -7.12
CA THR A 19 -7.80 3.63 -7.42
C THR A 19 -6.69 3.38 -6.39
N LEU A 20 -5.94 4.42 -5.99
CA LEU A 20 -4.91 4.30 -4.96
C LEU A 20 -5.52 3.93 -3.59
N GLU A 21 -6.62 4.56 -3.20
CA GLU A 21 -7.33 4.23 -1.95
C GLU A 21 -7.82 2.78 -1.95
N LYS A 22 -8.38 2.32 -3.08
CA LYS A 22 -8.79 0.92 -3.24
C LYS A 22 -7.60 -0.03 -3.16
N LEU A 23 -6.46 0.33 -3.75
CA LEU A 23 -5.24 -0.48 -3.71
C LEU A 23 -4.67 -0.58 -2.29
N ALA A 24 -4.65 0.52 -1.54
CA ALA A 24 -4.28 0.55 -0.12
C ALA A 24 -5.17 -0.40 0.71
N GLY A 25 -6.49 -0.34 0.50
CA GLY A 25 -7.44 -1.24 1.15
C GLY A 25 -7.21 -2.72 0.81
N LEU A 26 -6.93 -3.04 -0.46
CA LEU A 26 -6.59 -4.40 -0.88
C LEU A 26 -5.29 -4.90 -0.25
N PHE A 27 -4.26 -4.04 -0.19
CA PHE A 27 -2.99 -4.36 0.48
C PHE A 27 -3.24 -4.73 1.94
N LYS A 28 -3.92 -3.84 2.69
CA LYS A 28 -4.23 -4.05 4.10
C LYS A 28 -5.00 -5.35 4.33
N LYS A 29 -6.09 -5.56 3.59
CA LYS A 29 -6.93 -6.78 3.72
C LYS A 29 -6.14 -8.07 3.43
N ASN A 30 -5.24 -8.05 2.44
CA ASN A 30 -4.41 -9.20 2.16
C ASN A 30 -3.40 -9.46 3.28
N PHE A 31 -2.83 -8.39 3.86
CA PHE A 31 -1.79 -8.48 4.86
C PHE A 31 -2.32 -8.79 6.27
N GLU A 32 -3.59 -8.47 6.57
CA GLU A 32 -4.23 -8.72 7.86
C GLU A 32 -4.21 -10.21 8.23
N ASN A 33 -4.30 -11.12 7.26
CA ASN A 33 -4.21 -12.58 7.51
C ASN A 33 -2.86 -13.01 8.09
N PHE A 34 -1.84 -12.16 8.00
CA PHE A 34 -0.51 -12.42 8.52
C PHE A 34 -0.24 -11.67 9.82
N SER A 35 -1.18 -10.92 10.40
CA SER A 35 -0.96 -10.07 11.58
C SER A 35 -0.31 -10.80 12.76
N ASP A 36 -0.63 -12.10 12.90
CA ASP A 36 -0.16 -12.94 14.00
C ASP A 36 0.96 -13.91 13.56
N TYR A 37 1.38 -13.81 12.30
CA TYR A 37 2.45 -14.64 11.74
C TYR A 37 3.81 -14.16 12.26
N LYS A 38 4.57 -15.10 12.82
CA LYS A 38 5.94 -14.85 13.29
C LYS A 38 6.93 -15.13 12.17
N ILE A 39 7.74 -14.15 11.82
CA ILE A 39 8.85 -14.33 10.89
C ILE A 39 10.09 -14.66 11.73
N GLY A 40 10.48 -15.94 11.74
CA GLY A 40 11.48 -16.44 12.69
C GLY A 40 10.96 -16.37 14.12
N ASN A 41 11.70 -15.72 15.03
CA ASN A 41 11.29 -15.53 16.42
C ASN A 41 10.65 -14.15 16.70
N ASP A 42 10.49 -13.30 15.69
CA ASP A 42 9.97 -11.94 15.86
C ASP A 42 8.50 -11.84 15.45
N SER A 43 7.65 -11.48 16.42
CA SER A 43 6.23 -11.21 16.21
C SER A 43 5.93 -9.74 15.87
N ARG A 44 6.92 -8.85 15.98
CA ARG A 44 6.77 -7.41 15.73
C ARG A 44 6.98 -7.05 14.27
N LEU A 45 7.82 -7.80 13.55
CA LEU A 45 8.15 -7.50 12.16
C LEU A 45 6.90 -7.39 11.27
N THR A 46 5.90 -8.24 11.47
CA THR A 46 4.65 -8.18 10.69
C THR A 46 3.82 -6.93 11.01
N GLN A 47 3.81 -6.46 12.26
CA GLN A 47 3.20 -5.19 12.62
C GLN A 47 3.96 -4.02 12.00
N GLU A 48 5.29 -4.02 12.06
CA GLU A 48 6.13 -2.97 11.48
C GLU A 48 5.94 -2.85 9.96
N ILE A 49 5.77 -3.97 9.25
CA ILE A 49 5.45 -3.97 7.81
C ILE A 49 4.04 -3.43 7.56
N MET A 50 3.06 -3.78 8.39
CA MET A 50 1.70 -3.27 8.26
C MET A 50 1.64 -1.76 8.46
N GLU A 51 2.36 -1.25 9.47
CA GLU A 51 2.44 0.18 9.81
C GLU A 51 3.19 1.00 8.76
N ALA A 52 4.15 0.39 8.06
CA ALA A 52 4.85 1.00 6.92
C ALA A 52 4.06 0.91 5.59
N GLY A 53 2.87 0.29 5.61
CA GLY A 53 2.02 0.13 4.44
C GLY A 53 1.39 1.43 3.92
N PRO A 54 0.68 1.37 2.77
CA PRO A 54 -0.04 2.52 2.23
C PRO A 54 -1.14 3.01 3.19
N LEU A 55 -1.26 4.33 3.33
CA LEU A 55 -2.32 5.00 4.11
C LEU A 55 -3.69 4.93 3.43
#